data_AF-A0A833ZIN2-F1
#
_entry.id   AF-A0A833ZIN2-F1
#
_cell.length_a   1.000
_cell.length_b   1.000
_cell.length_c   1.000
_cell.angle_alpha   90.00
_cell.angle_beta   90.00
_cell.angle_gamma   90.00
#
_symmetry.space_group_name_H-M   'P 1'
#
loop_
_entity.id
_entity.type
_entity.pdbx_description
1 polymer ?
#
loop_
_entity_poly.entity_id
_entity_poly.type
_entity_poly.pdbx_seq_one_letter_code
_entity_poly.pdbx_strand_id
1 'polypeptide(L)'
;MRITQMCLEYREKRVGIDLVHDEVEQELIKEAEILQGVMALLTRTLEETTEQIRLNRAAKYNLEKDLKDKFVALTIDDTCFSLTNNSPNIRYSENVVRVEPNSVSLEDWLDFSNTNLEKADKQRNNSLTLKALVDRVLSQTARDMCKQCDVVDTAFKNGLKETKDARDKLATHLAKVMEEIASQEKNVTALEKAILDQEGPAKLAHTRLETRTHRPNVELCRDVAQYRLIQEVHEINHNVSRLKEILAQAQVELKGLNHRQLALQEEIQVKENTIYIDEVLCMHMRKSIPPRDGDDHGEWAGGLRPDAVC
;
A
#
# COMPACT_ATOMS: atom_id res chain seq x y z
N MET A 1 -2.65 9.73 -3.32
CA MET A 1 -3.88 9.04 -3.76
C MET A 1 -3.63 8.07 -4.91
N ARG A 2 -3.11 8.52 -6.07
CA ARG A 2 -2.84 7.63 -7.22
C ARG A 2 -1.96 6.41 -6.87
N ILE A 3 -0.89 6.62 -6.12
CA ILE A 3 0.02 5.52 -5.71
C ILE A 3 -0.74 4.47 -4.89
N THR A 4 -1.48 4.89 -3.86
CA THR A 4 -2.33 4.01 -3.03
C THR A 4 -3.32 3.20 -3.88
N GLN A 5 -4.03 3.85 -4.81
CA GLN A 5 -4.95 3.17 -5.73
C GLN A 5 -4.24 2.12 -6.59
N MET A 6 -3.10 2.49 -7.19
CA MET A 6 -2.32 1.56 -8.00
C MET A 6 -1.78 0.38 -7.17
N CYS A 7 -1.39 0.60 -5.91
CA CYS A 7 -1.00 -0.49 -5.03
C CYS A 7 -2.14 -1.50 -4.81
N LEU A 8 -3.36 -1.01 -4.55
CA LEU A 8 -4.55 -1.87 -4.43
C LEU A 8 -4.80 -2.65 -5.73
N GLU A 9 -4.80 -1.97 -6.89
CA GLU A 9 -5.00 -2.59 -8.21
C GLU A 9 -3.92 -3.65 -8.55
N TYR A 10 -2.68 -3.45 -8.11
CA TYR A 10 -1.63 -4.47 -8.29
C TYR A 10 -1.85 -5.65 -7.35
N ARG A 11 -2.29 -5.41 -6.12
CA ARG A 11 -2.52 -6.46 -5.12
C ARG A 11 -3.74 -7.33 -5.42
N GLU A 12 -4.69 -6.83 -6.21
CA GLU A 12 -5.77 -7.64 -6.80
C GLU A 12 -5.25 -8.71 -7.78
N LYS A 13 -4.01 -8.58 -8.28
CA LYS A 13 -3.37 -9.53 -9.20
C LYS A 13 -2.62 -10.65 -8.48
N ARG A 14 -2.63 -10.68 -7.14
CA ARG A 14 -2.16 -11.82 -6.36
C ARG A 14 -3.01 -13.05 -6.66
N VAL A 15 -2.44 -14.23 -6.48
CA VAL A 15 -3.07 -15.49 -6.90
C VAL A 15 -3.16 -16.49 -5.76
N GLY A 16 -4.09 -17.43 -5.88
CA GLY A 16 -4.25 -18.53 -4.93
C GLY A 16 -4.57 -18.05 -3.52
N ILE A 17 -3.89 -18.65 -2.53
CA ILE A 17 -4.11 -18.36 -1.11
C ILE A 17 -3.66 -16.95 -0.69
N ASP A 18 -2.84 -16.28 -1.50
CA ASP A 18 -2.30 -14.96 -1.19
C ASP A 18 -3.21 -13.80 -1.63
N LEU A 19 -4.28 -14.10 -2.39
CA LEU A 19 -5.31 -13.12 -2.71
C LEU A 19 -6.25 -12.95 -1.51
N VAL A 20 -5.81 -12.16 -0.52
CA VAL A 20 -6.51 -11.96 0.75
C VAL A 20 -6.44 -10.50 1.22
N HIS A 21 -7.44 -10.11 2.02
CA HIS A 21 -7.46 -8.84 2.76
C HIS A 21 -6.59 -8.93 4.03
N ASP A 22 -5.29 -8.84 3.84
CA ASP A 22 -4.30 -8.79 4.92
C ASP A 22 -4.15 -7.36 5.50
N GLU A 23 -3.21 -7.20 6.44
CA GLU A 23 -2.91 -5.92 7.09
C GLU A 23 -2.48 -4.83 6.09
N VAL A 24 -1.73 -5.18 5.05
CA VAL A 24 -1.26 -4.21 4.04
C VAL A 24 -2.44 -3.67 3.23
N GLU A 25 -3.38 -4.54 2.84
CA GLU A 25 -4.60 -4.13 2.14
C GLU A 25 -5.45 -3.19 3.01
N GLN A 26 -5.62 -3.54 4.28
CA GLN A 26 -6.39 -2.74 5.24
C GLN A 26 -5.79 -1.34 5.43
N GLU A 27 -4.48 -1.24 5.61
CA GLU A 27 -3.82 0.04 5.81
C GLU A 27 -3.75 0.88 4.53
N LEU A 28 -3.71 0.26 3.34
CA LEU A 28 -3.86 0.96 2.05
C LEU A 28 -5.27 1.56 1.87
N ILE A 29 -6.31 0.81 2.20
CA ILE A 29 -7.70 1.30 2.15
C ILE A 29 -7.85 2.51 3.08
N LYS A 30 -7.36 2.40 4.31
CA LYS A 30 -7.37 3.47 5.29
C LYS A 30 -6.53 4.69 4.87
N GLU A 31 -5.41 4.48 4.19
CA GLU A 31 -4.64 5.57 3.55
C GLU A 31 -5.47 6.29 2.49
N ALA A 32 -6.22 5.56 1.66
CA ALA A 32 -7.11 6.17 0.67
C ALA A 32 -8.23 7.00 1.33
N GLU A 33 -8.87 6.47 2.38
CA GLU A 33 -9.90 7.17 3.16
C GLU A 33 -9.37 8.45 3.81
N ILE A 34 -8.20 8.39 4.44
CA ILE A 34 -7.54 9.57 5.04
C ILE A 34 -7.26 10.62 3.98
N LEU A 35 -6.72 10.23 2.82
CA LEU A 35 -6.45 11.16 1.73
C LEU A 35 -7.73 11.83 1.20
N GLN A 36 -8.83 11.08 1.06
CA GLN A 36 -10.14 11.64 0.69
C GLN A 36 -10.64 12.64 1.73
N GLY A 37 -10.56 12.29 3.02
CA GLY A 37 -10.94 13.17 4.12
C GLY A 37 -10.13 14.47 4.15
N VAL A 38 -8.81 14.37 3.94
CA VAL A 38 -7.92 15.54 3.84
C VAL A 38 -8.29 16.43 2.66
N MET A 39 -8.52 15.86 1.47
CA MET A 39 -8.93 16.62 0.29
C MET A 39 -10.24 17.38 0.52
N ALA A 40 -11.24 16.72 1.12
CA ALA A 40 -12.51 17.34 1.44
C ALA A 40 -12.34 18.48 2.47
N LEU A 41 -11.55 18.26 3.53
CA LEU A 41 -11.30 19.27 4.56
C LEU A 41 -10.55 20.49 4.01
N LEU A 42 -9.52 20.29 3.19
CA LEU A 42 -8.77 21.38 2.56
C LEU A 42 -9.63 22.18 1.57
N THR A 43 -10.49 21.49 0.81
CA THR A 43 -11.43 22.15 -0.12
C THR A 43 -12.39 23.08 0.64
N ARG A 44 -13.01 22.59 1.71
CA ARG A 44 -13.88 23.40 2.56
C ARG A 44 -13.13 24.57 3.20
N THR A 45 -11.91 24.35 3.69
CA THR A 45 -11.08 25.38 4.29
C THR A 45 -10.73 26.49 3.28
N LEU A 46 -10.50 26.11 2.02
CA LEU A 46 -10.26 27.06 0.93
C LEU A 46 -11.50 27.89 0.59
N GLU A 47 -12.69 27.27 0.59
CA GLU A 47 -13.97 27.96 0.40
C GLU A 47 -14.21 28.98 1.52
N GLU A 48 -14.04 28.59 2.78
CA GLU A 48 -14.16 29.47 3.95
C GLU A 48 -13.15 30.64 3.88
N THR A 49 -11.92 30.37 3.46
CA THR A 49 -10.88 31.40 3.24
C THR A 49 -11.24 32.37 2.13
N THR A 50 -11.77 31.86 1.02
CA THR A 50 -12.17 32.67 -0.13
C THR A 50 -13.32 33.60 0.23
N GLU A 51 -14.31 33.11 0.96
CA GLU A 51 -15.42 33.93 1.44
C GLU A 51 -14.94 34.99 2.44
N GLN A 52 -14.04 34.65 3.37
CA GLN A 52 -13.50 35.64 4.30
C GLN A 52 -12.71 36.76 3.57
N ILE A 53 -11.97 36.44 2.50
CA ILE A 53 -11.31 37.44 1.65
C ILE A 53 -12.35 38.37 1.01
N ARG A 54 -13.47 37.83 0.52
CA ARG A 54 -14.56 38.63 -0.06
C ARG A 54 -15.17 39.59 0.95
N LEU A 55 -15.44 39.12 2.17
CA LEU A 55 -15.98 39.92 3.27
C LEU A 55 -15.00 41.03 3.69
N ASN A 56 -13.70 40.72 3.78
CA ASN A 56 -12.66 41.71 4.06
C ASN A 56 -12.62 42.82 2.99
N ARG A 57 -12.71 42.45 1.70
CA ARG A 57 -12.75 43.43 0.60
C ARG A 57 -13.98 44.33 0.68
N ALA A 58 -15.14 43.77 1.01
CA ALA A 58 -16.37 44.55 1.18
C ALA A 58 -16.26 45.54 2.36
N ALA A 59 -15.73 45.09 3.50
CA ALA A 59 -15.50 45.97 4.66
C ALA A 59 -14.51 47.09 4.34
N LYS A 60 -13.39 46.76 3.66
CA LYS A 60 -12.41 47.74 3.19
C LYS A 60 -13.04 48.79 2.27
N TYR A 61 -13.81 48.36 1.27
CA TYR A 61 -14.47 49.27 0.33
C TYR A 61 -15.38 50.27 1.06
N ASN A 62 -16.18 49.81 2.03
CA ASN A 62 -17.07 50.68 2.79
C ASN A 62 -16.30 51.72 3.61
N LEU A 63 -15.19 51.33 4.25
CA LEU A 63 -14.32 52.26 4.97
C LEU A 63 -13.67 53.29 4.03
N GLU A 64 -13.16 52.86 2.87
CA GLU A 64 -12.54 53.75 1.89
C GLU A 64 -13.54 54.77 1.33
N LYS A 65 -14.77 54.32 1.06
CA LYS A 65 -15.86 55.20 0.61
C LYS A 65 -16.22 56.23 1.68
N ASP A 66 -16.45 55.79 2.91
CA ASP A 66 -16.78 56.65 4.04
C ASP A 66 -15.67 57.68 4.31
N LEU A 67 -14.40 57.24 4.27
CA LEU A 67 -13.25 58.12 4.39
C LEU A 67 -13.18 59.17 3.26
N LYS A 68 -13.42 58.76 2.01
CA LYS A 68 -13.45 59.67 0.86
C LYS A 68 -14.53 60.74 1.00
N ASP A 69 -15.74 60.33 1.39
CA ASP A 69 -16.86 61.26 1.56
C ASP A 69 -16.55 62.29 2.67
N LYS A 70 -15.91 61.86 3.76
CA LYS A 70 -15.42 62.75 4.83
C LYS A 70 -14.33 63.72 4.38
N PHE A 71 -13.39 63.28 3.54
CA PHE A 71 -12.38 64.19 2.97
C PHE A 71 -13.00 65.26 2.08
N VAL A 72 -14.01 64.90 1.28
CA VAL A 72 -14.74 65.86 0.45
C VAL A 72 -15.46 66.86 1.34
N ALA A 73 -16.15 66.40 2.39
CA ALA A 73 -16.82 67.27 3.37
C ALA A 73 -15.82 68.25 4.03
N LEU A 74 -14.69 67.74 4.53
CA LEU A 74 -13.65 68.58 5.15
C LEU A 74 -13.09 69.63 4.16
N THR A 75 -12.88 69.27 2.90
CA THR A 75 -12.41 70.20 1.87
C THR A 75 -13.40 71.33 1.62
N ILE A 76 -14.70 71.01 1.64
CA ILE A 76 -15.77 72.01 1.54
C ILE A 76 -15.74 72.93 2.77
N ASP A 77 -15.64 72.35 3.98
CA ASP A 77 -15.59 73.11 5.22
C ASP A 77 -14.37 74.03 5.30
N ASP A 78 -13.19 73.56 4.88
CA ASP A 78 -11.96 74.37 4.78
C ASP A 78 -12.13 75.52 3.78
N THR A 79 -12.77 75.25 2.64
CA THR A 79 -13.09 76.29 1.65
C THR A 79 -14.00 77.33 2.27
N CYS A 80 -15.08 76.91 2.95
CA CYS A 80 -16.01 77.81 3.65
C CYS A 80 -15.32 78.61 4.75
N PHE A 81 -14.45 78.00 5.54
CA PHE A 81 -13.66 78.65 6.59
C PHE A 81 -12.72 79.72 6.03
N SER A 82 -12.16 79.50 4.83
CA SER A 82 -11.27 80.45 4.16
C SER A 82 -11.98 81.68 3.55
N LEU A 83 -13.31 81.66 3.44
CA LEU A 83 -14.07 82.78 2.87
C LEU A 83 -14.06 84.00 3.80
N THR A 84 -13.91 85.17 3.21
CA THR A 84 -13.98 86.47 3.90
C THR A 84 -14.99 87.35 3.18
N ASN A 85 -15.38 88.48 3.79
CA ASN A 85 -16.29 89.45 3.18
C ASN A 85 -15.78 90.03 1.84
N ASN A 86 -14.48 89.87 1.54
CA ASN A 86 -13.85 90.36 0.31
C ASN A 86 -13.50 89.22 -0.67
N SER A 87 -13.89 87.98 -0.38
CA SER A 87 -13.58 86.84 -1.24
C SER A 87 -14.32 86.95 -2.59
N PRO A 88 -13.66 86.67 -3.73
CA PRO A 88 -14.32 86.65 -5.02
C PRO A 88 -15.38 85.53 -5.04
N ASN A 89 -16.51 85.75 -5.74
CA ASN A 89 -17.63 84.81 -5.89
C ASN A 89 -18.58 84.62 -4.70
N ILE A 90 -18.54 85.45 -3.64
CA ILE A 90 -19.64 85.51 -2.68
C ILE A 90 -20.88 86.14 -3.35
N ARG A 91 -22.06 85.51 -3.21
CA ARG A 91 -23.32 85.95 -3.84
C ARG A 91 -24.54 85.48 -3.06
N TYR A 92 -25.66 86.17 -3.25
CA TYR A 92 -26.96 85.65 -2.80
C TYR A 92 -27.34 84.42 -3.64
N SER A 93 -27.81 83.37 -2.96
CA SER A 93 -28.32 82.15 -3.58
C SER A 93 -29.76 81.93 -3.14
N GLU A 94 -30.62 81.49 -4.05
CA GLU A 94 -32.05 81.31 -3.78
C GLU A 94 -32.32 80.10 -2.88
N ASN A 95 -33.33 80.22 -2.00
CA ASN A 95 -33.85 79.14 -1.16
C ASN A 95 -32.84 78.47 -0.20
N VAL A 96 -31.73 79.13 0.18
CA VAL A 96 -30.68 78.52 1.02
C VAL A 96 -31.08 78.19 2.46
N VAL A 97 -32.10 78.86 3.00
CA VAL A 97 -32.58 78.62 4.38
C VAL A 97 -33.55 77.45 4.39
N ARG A 98 -33.03 76.23 4.24
CA ARG A 98 -33.80 74.99 4.27
C ARG A 98 -32.95 73.83 4.79
N VAL A 99 -33.61 72.78 5.26
CA VAL A 99 -32.98 71.48 5.51
C VAL A 99 -33.14 70.62 4.25
N GLU A 100 -32.05 70.06 3.76
CA GLU A 100 -32.10 69.17 2.59
C GLU A 100 -32.85 67.88 2.93
N PRO A 101 -33.87 67.45 2.16
CA PRO A 101 -34.68 66.27 2.48
C PRO A 101 -33.89 64.96 2.64
N ASN A 102 -32.71 64.87 2.01
CA ASN A 102 -31.82 63.70 2.07
C ASN A 102 -30.63 63.91 3.04
N SER A 103 -30.69 64.92 3.91
CA SER A 103 -29.69 65.13 4.95
C SER A 103 -29.90 64.17 6.13
N VAL A 104 -28.83 63.93 6.88
CA VAL A 104 -28.83 63.04 8.06
C VAL A 104 -28.52 63.85 9.31
N SER A 105 -28.93 63.35 10.48
CA SER A 105 -28.53 63.95 11.75
C SER A 105 -27.04 63.68 12.06
N LEU A 106 -26.47 64.43 13.01
CA LEU A 106 -25.11 64.17 13.49
C LEU A 106 -24.98 62.77 14.11
N GLU A 107 -26.02 62.32 14.82
CA GLU A 107 -26.09 61.00 15.42
C GLU A 107 -26.07 59.92 14.33
N ASP A 108 -26.92 60.04 13.31
CA ASP A 108 -26.94 59.10 12.17
C ASP A 108 -25.60 59.05 11.41
N TRP A 109 -24.92 60.20 11.24
CA TRP A 109 -23.60 60.27 10.60
C TRP A 109 -22.51 59.57 11.42
N LEU A 110 -22.52 59.77 12.73
CA LEU A 110 -21.59 59.13 13.66
C LEU A 110 -21.83 57.61 13.68
N ASP A 111 -23.09 57.20 13.79
CA ASP A 111 -23.51 55.81 13.81
C ASP A 111 -23.18 55.07 12.51
N PHE A 112 -23.32 55.73 11.36
CA PHE A 112 -22.91 55.18 10.07
C PHE A 112 -21.41 54.81 10.06
N SER A 113 -20.59 55.73 10.57
CA SER A 113 -19.13 55.57 10.66
C SER A 113 -18.75 54.47 11.64
N ASN A 114 -19.34 54.48 12.84
CA ASN A 114 -19.10 53.50 13.89
C ASN A 114 -19.51 52.09 13.42
N THR A 115 -20.67 51.97 12.77
CA THR A 115 -21.14 50.70 12.20
C THR A 115 -20.18 50.14 11.15
N ASN A 116 -19.60 50.99 10.30
CA ASN A 116 -18.60 50.55 9.32
C ASN A 116 -17.32 50.06 10.00
N LEU A 117 -16.87 50.75 11.05
CA LEU A 117 -15.70 50.37 11.84
C LEU A 117 -15.92 49.03 12.56
N GLU A 118 -17.06 48.85 13.23
CA GLU A 118 -17.42 47.59 13.90
C GLU A 118 -17.49 46.42 12.93
N LYS A 119 -18.08 46.62 11.74
CA LYS A 119 -18.12 45.59 10.69
C LYS A 119 -16.71 45.21 10.25
N ALA A 120 -15.83 46.20 10.05
CA ALA A 120 -14.45 45.94 9.65
C ALA A 120 -13.64 45.23 10.74
N ASP A 121 -13.78 45.64 12.00
CA ASP A 121 -13.11 44.98 13.13
C ASP A 121 -13.60 43.54 13.29
N LYS A 122 -14.90 43.29 13.14
CA LYS A 122 -15.45 41.93 13.11
C LYS A 122 -14.82 41.07 12.02
N GLN A 123 -14.68 41.57 10.79
CA GLN A 123 -14.05 40.80 9.71
C GLN A 123 -12.54 40.58 9.94
N ARG A 124 -11.86 41.56 10.54
CA ARG A 124 -10.46 41.40 10.96
C ARG A 124 -10.31 40.29 12.00
N ASN A 125 -11.15 40.28 13.04
CA ASN A 125 -11.13 39.25 14.08
C ASN A 125 -11.45 37.85 13.50
N ASN A 126 -12.47 37.74 12.66
CA ASN A 126 -12.78 36.49 11.94
C ASN A 126 -11.59 35.98 11.12
N SER A 127 -10.86 36.89 10.44
CA SER A 127 -9.68 36.52 9.66
C SER A 127 -8.54 35.99 10.52
N LEU A 128 -8.32 36.55 11.70
CA LEU A 128 -7.32 36.05 12.65
C LEU A 128 -7.66 34.65 13.14
N THR A 129 -8.92 34.42 13.51
CA THR A 129 -9.41 33.09 13.92
C THR A 129 -9.29 32.09 12.79
N LEU A 130 -9.69 32.45 11.57
CA LEU A 130 -9.61 31.58 10.41
C LEU A 130 -8.17 31.23 10.05
N LYS A 131 -7.24 32.20 10.13
CA LYS A 131 -5.81 31.94 9.89
C LYS A 131 -5.27 30.89 10.87
N ALA A 132 -5.56 31.03 12.16
CA ALA A 132 -5.14 30.04 13.16
C ALA A 132 -5.76 28.64 12.91
N LEU A 133 -7.00 28.59 12.44
CA LEU A 133 -7.64 27.34 12.04
C LEU A 133 -6.94 26.71 10.82
N VAL A 134 -6.65 27.50 9.78
CA VAL A 134 -5.93 27.06 8.57
C VAL A 134 -4.57 26.47 8.94
N ASP A 135 -3.79 27.17 9.77
CA ASP A 135 -2.47 26.70 10.20
C ASP A 135 -2.56 25.36 10.95
N ARG A 136 -3.59 25.18 11.80
CA ARG A 136 -3.86 23.92 12.49
C ARG A 136 -4.29 22.81 11.52
N VAL A 137 -5.19 23.09 10.58
CA VAL A 137 -5.68 22.12 9.59
C VAL A 137 -4.53 21.63 8.71
N LEU A 138 -3.71 22.54 8.17
CA LEU A 138 -2.54 22.18 7.35
C LEU A 138 -1.56 21.31 8.15
N SER A 139 -1.23 21.72 9.38
CA SER A 139 -0.31 20.97 10.22
C SER A 139 -0.85 19.58 10.61
N GLN A 140 -2.14 19.48 10.94
CA GLN A 140 -2.77 18.22 11.34
C GLN A 140 -2.89 17.25 10.16
N THR A 141 -3.39 17.73 9.02
CA THR A 141 -3.55 16.90 7.82
C THR A 141 -2.20 16.40 7.30
N ALA A 142 -1.16 17.23 7.31
CA ALA A 142 0.19 16.81 6.97
C ALA A 142 0.69 15.67 7.89
N ARG A 143 0.53 15.83 9.21
CA ARG A 143 0.90 14.79 10.18
C ARG A 143 0.12 13.49 9.97
N ASP A 144 -1.18 13.57 9.75
CA ASP A 144 -2.03 12.38 9.59
C ASP A 144 -1.68 11.61 8.32
N MET A 145 -1.47 12.31 7.20
CA MET A 145 -1.00 11.69 5.95
C MET A 145 0.38 11.05 6.11
N CYS A 146 1.32 11.73 6.77
CA CYS A 146 2.64 11.18 7.02
C CYS A 146 2.58 9.92 7.89
N LYS A 147 1.93 10.01 9.04
CA LYS A 147 1.77 8.88 9.96
C LYS A 147 1.14 7.68 9.27
N GLN A 148 0.07 7.89 8.50
CA GLN A 148 -0.59 6.77 7.83
C GLN A 148 0.31 6.12 6.78
N CYS A 149 1.06 6.91 6.02
CA CYS A 149 1.97 6.33 5.05
C CYS A 149 3.15 5.60 5.73
N ASP A 150 3.61 6.02 6.92
CA ASP A 150 4.59 5.25 7.71
C ASP A 150 4.01 3.88 8.14
N VAL A 151 2.75 3.88 8.55
CA VAL A 151 2.03 2.65 8.94
C VAL A 151 1.95 1.69 7.76
N VAL A 152 1.55 2.18 6.58
CA VAL A 152 1.49 1.36 5.36
C VAL A 152 2.87 0.84 4.96
N ASP A 153 3.91 1.69 5.00
CA ASP A 153 5.28 1.27 4.66
C ASP A 153 5.80 0.21 5.63
N THR A 154 5.42 0.30 6.90
CA THR A 154 5.74 -0.70 7.93
C THR A 154 4.98 -2.00 7.69
N ALA A 155 3.69 -1.93 7.38
CA ALA A 155 2.89 -3.11 7.03
C ALA A 155 3.49 -3.85 5.83
N PHE A 156 3.87 -3.12 4.76
CA PHE A 156 4.55 -3.73 3.61
C PHE A 156 5.85 -4.42 3.99
N LYS A 157 6.70 -3.79 4.80
CA LYS A 157 7.96 -4.39 5.26
C LYS A 157 7.72 -5.68 6.05
N ASN A 158 6.73 -5.69 6.93
CA ASN A 158 6.38 -6.86 7.75
C ASN A 158 5.79 -7.98 6.89
N GLY A 159 4.77 -7.68 6.08
CA GLY A 159 4.13 -8.67 5.21
C GLY A 159 5.08 -9.27 4.18
N LEU A 160 5.99 -8.47 3.62
CA LEU A 160 7.03 -8.96 2.71
C LEU A 160 8.01 -9.88 3.41
N LYS A 161 8.42 -9.56 4.64
CA LYS A 161 9.28 -10.43 5.45
C LYS A 161 8.59 -11.78 5.72
N GLU A 162 7.35 -11.77 6.15
CA GLU A 162 6.58 -13.00 6.41
C GLU A 162 6.42 -13.86 5.15
N THR A 163 6.13 -13.21 4.01
CA THR A 163 5.98 -13.89 2.71
C THR A 163 7.29 -14.51 2.24
N LYS A 164 8.42 -13.78 2.39
CA LYS A 164 9.76 -14.30 2.07
C LYS A 164 10.15 -15.46 2.98
N ASP A 165 9.91 -15.35 4.29
CA ASP A 165 10.17 -16.42 5.24
C ASP A 165 9.34 -17.68 4.93
N ALA A 166 8.07 -17.51 4.51
CA ALA A 166 7.23 -18.62 4.07
C ALA A 166 7.77 -19.27 2.78
N ARG A 167 8.14 -18.47 1.78
CA ARG A 167 8.77 -18.94 0.53
C ARG A 167 10.05 -19.72 0.82
N ASP A 168 10.92 -19.22 1.69
CA ASP A 168 12.20 -19.86 2.02
C ASP A 168 12.00 -21.20 2.76
N LYS A 169 10.99 -21.29 3.63
CA LYS A 169 10.57 -22.57 4.25
C LYS A 169 10.06 -23.57 3.22
N LEU A 170 9.23 -23.13 2.27
CA LEU A 170 8.75 -23.97 1.17
C LEU A 170 9.91 -24.45 0.29
N ALA A 171 10.85 -23.57 -0.06
CA ALA A 171 12.04 -23.93 -0.83
C ALA A 171 12.93 -24.95 -0.09
N THR A 172 13.09 -24.78 1.22
CA THR A 172 13.81 -25.75 2.08
C THR A 172 13.10 -27.11 2.10
N HIS A 173 11.77 -27.13 2.17
CA HIS A 173 10.99 -28.37 2.12
C HIS A 173 11.09 -29.03 0.74
N LEU A 174 11.00 -28.26 -0.34
CA LEU A 174 11.18 -28.76 -1.70
C LEU A 174 12.55 -29.43 -1.87
N ALA A 175 13.62 -28.82 -1.36
CA ALA A 175 14.96 -29.41 -1.42
C ALA A 175 15.03 -30.79 -0.72
N LYS A 176 14.37 -30.95 0.43
CA LYS A 176 14.27 -32.25 1.12
C LYS A 176 13.47 -33.27 0.32
N VAL A 177 12.33 -32.87 -0.25
CA VAL A 177 11.53 -33.75 -1.10
C VAL A 177 12.33 -34.19 -2.33
N MET A 178 13.13 -33.31 -2.93
CA MET A 178 14.02 -33.66 -4.04
C MET A 178 15.11 -34.67 -3.64
N GLU A 179 15.66 -34.56 -2.43
CA GLU A 179 16.60 -35.56 -1.89
C GLU A 179 15.92 -36.92 -1.66
N GLU A 180 14.70 -36.93 -1.10
CA GLU A 180 13.89 -38.13 -0.93
C GLU A 180 13.57 -38.80 -2.27
N ILE A 181 13.21 -38.03 -3.30
CA ILE A 181 12.99 -38.52 -4.67
C ILE A 181 14.26 -39.21 -5.19
N ALA A 182 15.41 -38.55 -5.13
CA ALA A 182 16.68 -39.10 -5.62
C ALA A 182 17.09 -40.38 -4.85
N SER A 183 16.83 -40.43 -3.55
CA SER A 183 17.05 -41.63 -2.73
C SER A 183 16.13 -42.78 -3.16
N GLN A 184 14.85 -42.49 -3.38
CA GLN A 184 13.86 -43.48 -3.78
C GLN A 184 14.08 -43.99 -5.21
N GLU A 185 14.53 -43.15 -6.14
CA GLU A 185 14.95 -43.57 -7.48
C GLU A 185 16.12 -44.57 -7.44
N LYS A 186 17.10 -44.32 -6.57
CA LYS A 186 18.21 -45.27 -6.32
C LYS A 186 17.70 -46.58 -5.73
N ASN A 187 16.76 -46.51 -4.77
CA ASN A 187 16.13 -47.69 -4.17
C ASN A 187 15.38 -48.53 -5.22
N VAL A 188 14.56 -47.89 -6.07
CA VAL A 188 13.87 -48.52 -7.20
C VAL A 188 14.87 -49.22 -8.12
N THR A 189 15.94 -48.54 -8.52
CA THR A 189 17.00 -49.13 -9.37
C THR A 189 17.66 -50.33 -8.70
N ALA A 190 17.93 -50.26 -7.39
CA ALA A 190 18.52 -51.36 -6.63
C ALA A 190 17.58 -52.57 -6.52
N LEU A 191 16.28 -52.35 -6.34
CA LEU A 191 15.25 -53.39 -6.30
C LEU A 191 15.09 -54.07 -7.66
N GLU A 192 15.05 -53.30 -8.75
CA GLU A 192 15.03 -53.83 -10.12
C GLU A 192 16.24 -54.72 -10.40
N LYS A 193 17.43 -54.26 -10.00
CA LYS A 193 18.66 -55.06 -10.09
C LYS A 193 18.58 -56.33 -9.25
N ALA A 194 18.10 -56.26 -8.00
CA ALA A 194 17.98 -57.43 -7.13
C ALA A 194 17.01 -58.48 -7.68
N ILE A 195 15.94 -58.05 -8.35
CA ILE A 195 15.01 -58.95 -9.07
C ILE A 195 15.71 -59.60 -10.26
N LEU A 196 16.46 -58.81 -11.05
CA LEU A 196 17.22 -59.31 -12.20
C LEU A 196 18.30 -60.32 -11.77
N ASP A 197 19.03 -60.03 -10.70
CA ASP A 197 20.09 -60.89 -10.16
C ASP A 197 19.55 -62.27 -9.72
N GLN A 198 18.24 -62.39 -9.41
CA GLN A 198 17.60 -63.67 -9.11
C GLN A 198 17.26 -64.53 -10.34
N GLU A 199 17.31 -63.96 -11.55
CA GLU A 199 17.00 -64.69 -12.78
C GLU A 199 17.99 -65.84 -13.03
N GLY A 200 19.28 -65.62 -12.76
CA GLY A 200 20.33 -66.63 -12.90
C GLY A 200 20.12 -67.84 -11.98
N PRO A 201 20.06 -67.65 -10.65
CA PRO A 201 19.75 -68.71 -9.70
C PRO A 201 18.43 -69.44 -10.00
N ALA A 202 17.37 -68.70 -10.35
CA ALA A 202 16.08 -69.28 -10.72
C ALA A 202 16.22 -70.22 -11.93
N LYS A 203 16.84 -69.75 -13.02
CA LYS A 203 17.07 -70.55 -14.23
C LYS A 203 17.88 -71.81 -13.91
N LEU A 204 18.95 -71.68 -13.12
CA LEU A 204 19.78 -72.82 -12.75
C LEU A 204 19.00 -73.88 -11.96
N ALA A 205 18.22 -73.46 -10.95
CA ALA A 205 17.41 -74.36 -10.15
C ALA A 205 16.32 -75.05 -11.01
N HIS A 206 15.66 -74.30 -11.89
CA HIS A 206 14.69 -74.83 -12.86
C HIS A 206 15.31 -75.85 -13.82
N THR A 207 16.43 -75.51 -14.47
CA THR A 207 17.12 -76.43 -15.39
C THR A 207 17.57 -77.69 -14.67
N ARG A 208 18.13 -77.58 -13.45
CA ARG A 208 18.52 -78.75 -12.65
C ARG A 208 17.33 -79.66 -12.33
N LEU A 209 16.19 -79.07 -11.99
CA LEU A 209 14.97 -79.81 -11.66
C LEU A 209 14.39 -80.51 -12.89
N GLU A 210 14.38 -79.84 -14.05
CA GLU A 210 13.93 -80.36 -15.34
C GLU A 210 14.86 -81.45 -15.88
N THR A 211 16.18 -81.25 -15.82
CA THR A 211 17.13 -82.28 -16.28
C THR A 211 16.97 -83.58 -15.49
N ARG A 212 16.64 -83.50 -14.19
CA ARG A 212 16.40 -84.68 -13.36
C ARG A 212 15.14 -85.47 -13.73
N THR A 213 14.18 -84.89 -14.48
CA THR A 213 12.99 -85.63 -14.94
C THR A 213 13.30 -86.63 -16.04
N HIS A 214 14.50 -86.55 -16.64
CA HIS A 214 14.95 -87.44 -17.71
C HIS A 214 15.60 -88.73 -17.21
N ARG A 215 15.67 -88.95 -15.89
CA ARG A 215 16.23 -90.19 -15.32
C ARG A 215 15.35 -91.40 -15.68
N PRO A 216 15.93 -92.52 -16.18
CA PRO A 216 15.14 -93.65 -16.67
C PRO A 216 14.62 -94.56 -15.55
N ASN A 217 13.41 -95.10 -15.71
CA ASN A 217 12.84 -96.16 -14.88
C ASN A 217 12.91 -95.87 -13.37
N VAL A 218 13.48 -96.78 -12.58
CA VAL A 218 13.59 -96.69 -11.12
C VAL A 218 14.53 -95.57 -10.66
N GLU A 219 15.43 -95.10 -11.53
CA GLU A 219 16.35 -93.99 -11.24
C GLU A 219 15.63 -92.62 -11.20
N LEU A 220 14.36 -92.55 -11.65
CA LEU A 220 13.47 -91.39 -11.42
C LEU A 220 13.02 -91.33 -9.96
N CYS A 221 14.00 -91.27 -9.06
CA CYS A 221 13.82 -91.30 -7.62
C CYS A 221 13.58 -89.89 -7.07
N ARG A 222 12.62 -89.78 -6.14
CA ARG A 222 12.38 -88.58 -5.32
C ARG A 222 13.33 -88.57 -4.13
N ASP A 223 14.62 -88.45 -4.41
CA ASP A 223 15.67 -88.40 -3.40
C ASP A 223 15.72 -87.03 -2.68
N VAL A 224 16.61 -86.90 -1.71
CA VAL A 224 16.81 -85.66 -0.95
C VAL A 224 17.16 -84.48 -1.86
N ALA A 225 17.96 -84.70 -2.90
CA ALA A 225 18.35 -83.64 -3.83
C ALA A 225 17.16 -83.13 -4.66
N GLN A 226 16.25 -84.04 -5.07
CA GLN A 226 15.00 -83.67 -5.74
C GLN A 226 14.16 -82.74 -4.85
N TYR A 227 13.92 -83.08 -3.59
CA TYR A 227 13.15 -82.23 -2.68
C TYR A 227 13.82 -80.89 -2.40
N ARG A 228 15.15 -80.87 -2.24
CA ARG A 228 15.92 -79.63 -2.03
C ARG A 228 15.81 -78.68 -3.21
N LEU A 229 15.88 -79.17 -4.45
CA LEU A 229 15.71 -78.33 -5.64
C LEU A 229 14.28 -77.76 -5.76
N ILE A 230 13.26 -78.55 -5.43
CA ILE A 230 11.87 -78.06 -5.40
C ILE A 230 11.70 -76.94 -4.37
N GLN A 231 12.30 -77.11 -3.19
CA GLN A 231 12.30 -76.10 -2.13
C GLN A 231 13.05 -74.83 -2.56
N GLU A 232 14.25 -74.96 -3.15
CA GLU A 232 15.05 -73.83 -3.66
C GLU A 232 14.26 -73.01 -4.70
N VAL A 233 13.58 -73.67 -5.65
CA VAL A 233 12.72 -72.99 -6.63
C VAL A 233 11.57 -72.23 -5.94
N HIS A 234 10.92 -72.83 -4.94
CA HIS A 234 9.86 -72.16 -4.18
C HIS A 234 10.39 -70.93 -3.42
N GLU A 235 11.55 -71.06 -2.77
CA GLU A 235 12.18 -69.96 -2.02
C GLU A 235 12.59 -68.80 -2.93
N ILE A 236 13.20 -69.09 -4.09
CA ILE A 236 13.55 -68.06 -5.08
C ILE A 236 12.30 -67.36 -5.60
N ASN A 237 11.25 -68.10 -5.97
CA ASN A 237 9.99 -67.52 -6.45
C ASN A 237 9.31 -66.65 -5.38
N HIS A 238 9.32 -67.09 -4.12
CA HIS A 238 8.80 -66.31 -3.01
C HIS A 238 9.60 -65.01 -2.81
N ASN A 239 10.92 -65.08 -2.83
CA ASN A 239 11.79 -63.92 -2.71
C ASN A 239 11.60 -62.91 -3.86
N VAL A 240 11.50 -63.38 -5.10
CA VAL A 240 11.22 -62.54 -6.27
C VAL A 240 9.85 -61.88 -6.15
N SER A 241 8.83 -62.61 -5.70
CA SER A 241 7.47 -62.06 -5.50
C SER A 241 7.49 -60.94 -4.46
N ARG A 242 8.15 -61.17 -3.32
CA ARG A 242 8.32 -60.16 -2.26
C ARG A 242 9.10 -58.93 -2.74
N LEU A 243 10.18 -59.11 -3.51
CA LEU A 243 10.93 -58.00 -4.09
C LEU A 243 10.07 -57.17 -5.07
N LYS A 244 9.23 -57.83 -5.87
CA LYS A 244 8.29 -57.15 -6.78
C LYS A 244 7.23 -56.35 -6.03
N GLU A 245 6.71 -56.87 -4.92
CA GLU A 245 5.78 -56.13 -4.05
C GLU A 245 6.44 -54.87 -3.46
N ILE A 246 7.67 -55.00 -2.94
CA ILE A 246 8.43 -53.86 -2.40
C ILE A 246 8.73 -52.84 -3.51
N LEU A 247 9.09 -53.29 -4.71
CA LEU A 247 9.30 -52.41 -5.87
C LEU A 247 8.01 -51.65 -6.24
N ALA A 248 6.87 -52.32 -6.28
CA ALA A 248 5.59 -51.68 -6.57
C ALA A 248 5.24 -50.61 -5.51
N GLN A 249 5.47 -50.90 -4.23
CA GLN A 249 5.28 -49.95 -3.15
C GLN A 249 6.23 -48.74 -3.29
N ALA A 250 7.50 -48.99 -3.58
CA ALA A 250 8.49 -47.94 -3.77
C ALA A 250 8.16 -47.01 -4.96
N GLN A 251 7.62 -47.57 -6.05
CA GLN A 251 7.15 -46.81 -7.22
C GLN A 251 5.92 -45.95 -6.91
N VAL A 252 4.99 -46.43 -6.07
CA VAL A 252 3.83 -45.63 -5.61
C VAL A 252 4.30 -44.46 -4.76
N GLU A 253 5.22 -44.70 -3.83
CA GLU A 253 5.81 -43.65 -3.00
C GLU A 253 6.51 -42.58 -3.83
N LEU A 254 7.29 -42.99 -4.84
CA LEU A 254 7.98 -42.08 -5.76
C LEU A 254 6.98 -41.19 -6.52
N LYS A 255 5.87 -41.75 -7.02
CA LYS A 255 4.79 -40.96 -7.64
C LYS A 255 4.20 -39.93 -6.67
N GLY A 256 3.99 -40.33 -5.41
CA GLY A 256 3.49 -39.43 -4.36
C GLY A 256 4.46 -38.31 -4.01
N LEU A 257 5.77 -38.57 -4.05
CA LEU A 257 6.81 -37.55 -3.86
C LEU A 257 6.85 -36.57 -5.04
N ASN A 258 6.78 -37.06 -6.27
CA ASN A 258 6.73 -36.20 -7.47
C ASN A 258 5.51 -35.27 -7.48
N HIS A 259 4.35 -35.75 -7.04
CA HIS A 259 3.18 -34.88 -6.90
C HIS A 259 3.38 -33.79 -5.83
N ARG A 260 3.97 -34.14 -4.69
CA ARG A 260 4.33 -33.18 -3.63
C ARG A 260 5.34 -32.14 -4.10
N GLN A 261 6.33 -32.54 -4.90
CA GLN A 261 7.29 -31.63 -5.52
C GLN A 261 6.59 -30.56 -6.36
N LEU A 262 5.66 -30.97 -7.25
CA LEU A 262 4.92 -30.04 -8.10
C LEU A 262 4.07 -29.08 -7.26
N ALA A 263 3.34 -29.58 -6.25
CA ALA A 263 2.54 -28.74 -5.36
C ALA A 263 3.39 -27.69 -4.62
N LEU A 264 4.56 -28.08 -4.11
CA LEU A 264 5.49 -27.14 -3.46
C LEU A 264 6.03 -26.09 -4.44
N GLN A 265 6.32 -26.46 -5.68
CA GLN A 265 6.75 -25.52 -6.71
C GLN A 265 5.65 -24.50 -7.06
N GLU A 266 4.41 -24.96 -7.18
CA GLU A 266 3.25 -24.08 -7.39
C GLU A 266 3.06 -23.12 -6.22
N GLU A 267 3.14 -23.59 -4.98
CA GLU A 267 3.04 -22.72 -3.79
C GLU A 267 4.18 -21.69 -3.72
N ILE A 268 5.41 -22.08 -4.05
CA ILE A 268 6.55 -21.14 -4.15
C ILE A 268 6.27 -20.07 -5.20
N GLN A 269 5.76 -20.46 -6.37
CA GLN A 269 5.42 -19.52 -7.44
C GLN A 269 4.34 -18.52 -7.02
N VAL A 270 3.35 -18.96 -6.23
CA VAL A 270 2.36 -18.06 -5.62
C VAL A 270 3.05 -17.03 -4.71
N LYS A 271 3.95 -17.45 -3.83
CA LYS A 271 4.70 -16.52 -2.96
C LYS A 271 5.59 -15.56 -3.74
N GLU A 272 6.24 -16.04 -4.80
CA GLU A 272 7.09 -15.20 -5.66
C GLU A 272 6.27 -14.14 -6.41
N ASN A 273 5.06 -14.47 -6.85
CA ASN A 273 4.13 -13.49 -7.43
C ASN A 273 3.77 -12.39 -6.42
N THR A 274 3.42 -12.75 -5.18
CA THR A 274 3.13 -11.81 -4.10
C THR A 274 4.32 -10.91 -3.79
N ILE A 275 5.52 -11.49 -3.66
CA ILE A 275 6.77 -10.76 -3.43
C ILE A 275 7.02 -9.75 -4.55
N TYR A 276 6.86 -10.16 -5.82
CA TYR A 276 7.04 -9.26 -6.95
C TYR A 276 6.06 -8.09 -6.92
N ILE A 277 4.78 -8.35 -6.66
CA ILE A 277 3.76 -7.30 -6.55
C ILE A 277 4.10 -6.31 -5.43
N ASP A 278 4.38 -6.81 -4.23
CA ASP A 278 4.58 -5.95 -3.07
C ASP A 278 5.92 -5.22 -3.10
N GLU A 279 7.02 -5.91 -3.42
CA GLU A 279 8.36 -5.33 -3.41
C GLU A 279 8.67 -4.50 -4.65
N VAL A 280 8.35 -5.02 -5.84
CA VAL A 280 8.78 -4.43 -7.11
C VAL A 280 7.76 -3.44 -7.64
N LEU A 281 6.45 -3.74 -7.55
CA LEU A 281 5.43 -2.82 -8.06
C LEU A 281 5.03 -1.79 -7.00
N CYS A 282 4.58 -2.25 -5.84
CA CYS A 282 4.04 -1.36 -4.80
C CYS A 282 5.13 -0.55 -4.10
N MET A 283 6.06 -1.20 -3.39
CA MET A 283 7.07 -0.49 -2.61
C MET A 283 7.98 0.39 -3.46
N HIS A 284 8.31 -0.01 -4.70
CA HIS A 284 9.06 0.85 -5.61
C HIS A 284 8.33 2.15 -5.94
N MET A 285 7.04 2.09 -6.28
CA MET A 285 6.24 3.30 -6.51
C MET A 285 6.13 4.14 -5.24
N ARG A 286 5.96 3.53 -4.07
CA ARG A 286 5.85 4.24 -2.79
C ARG A 286 7.09 5.05 -2.44
N LYS A 287 8.29 4.65 -2.88
CA LYS A 287 9.51 5.46 -2.74
C LYS A 287 9.47 6.83 -3.43
N SER A 288 8.53 7.04 -4.36
CA SER A 288 8.33 8.34 -5.00
C SER A 288 7.48 9.32 -4.17
N ILE A 289 6.87 8.84 -3.08
CA ILE A 289 6.20 9.71 -2.12
C ILE A 289 7.28 10.58 -1.46
N PRO A 290 7.15 11.93 -1.47
CA PRO A 290 8.18 12.82 -0.96
C PRO A 290 8.62 12.45 0.45
N PRO A 291 9.94 12.56 0.75
CA PRO A 291 10.45 12.29 2.08
C PRO A 291 9.78 13.24 3.09
N ARG A 292 9.51 12.68 4.26
CA ARG A 292 8.88 13.38 5.38
C ARG A 292 9.91 14.26 6.04
N ASP A 293 9.56 15.48 6.43
CA ASP A 293 10.43 16.34 7.24
C ASP A 293 10.92 15.56 8.47
N GLY A 294 12.18 15.13 8.44
CA GLY A 294 12.75 14.19 9.42
C GLY A 294 13.86 13.28 8.88
N ASP A 295 13.89 13.00 7.57
CA ASP A 295 14.95 12.16 6.94
C ASP A 295 16.05 12.97 6.24
N ASP A 296 15.98 14.31 6.27
CA ASP A 296 17.02 15.17 5.73
C ASP A 296 18.05 15.52 6.83
N HIS A 297 19.11 14.72 6.93
CA HIS A 297 20.39 15.17 7.50
C HIS A 297 21.08 16.13 6.52
N GLY A 298 20.37 17.18 6.12
CA GLY A 298 20.83 18.22 5.21
C GLY A 298 20.42 19.57 5.79
N GLU A 299 21.40 20.28 6.33
CA GLU A 299 21.24 21.61 6.91
C GLU A 299 20.46 22.54 5.98
N TRP A 300 19.27 22.95 6.43
CA TRP A 300 18.52 24.06 5.84
C TRP A 300 19.28 25.37 6.13
N ALA A 301 20.25 25.71 5.28
CA ALA A 301 20.92 27.01 5.29
C ALA A 301 20.02 28.07 4.60
N GLY A 302 18.88 28.37 5.21
CA GLY A 302 17.94 29.40 4.76
C GLY A 302 18.11 30.71 5.52
N GLY A 303 19.24 31.38 5.32
CA GLY A 303 19.47 32.72 5.86
C GLY A 303 18.55 33.77 5.24
N LEU A 304 17.88 34.54 6.10
CA LEU A 304 17.24 35.81 5.75
C LEU A 304 18.28 36.72 5.06
N ARG A 305 18.00 37.15 3.83
CA ARG A 305 18.64 38.35 3.26
C ARG A 305 17.77 39.56 3.56
N PRO A 306 18.24 40.53 4.37
CA PRO A 306 17.70 41.87 4.34
C PRO A 306 18.20 42.59 3.08
N ASP A 307 17.43 43.59 2.65
CA ASP A 307 17.73 44.61 1.64
C ASP A 307 17.42 44.29 0.17
N ALA A 308 16.27 44.82 -0.25
CA ALA A 308 16.15 45.53 -1.52
C ALA A 308 15.09 46.64 -1.37
N VAL A 309 15.55 47.78 -0.85
CA VAL A 309 14.95 49.09 -1.12
C VAL A 309 15.38 49.49 -2.53
N CYS A 310 14.40 49.78 -3.39
CA CYS A 310 14.45 50.79 -4.46
C CYS A 310 13.00 51.13 -4.82
#